data_AF-A0A4Q3L6D6-F1
#
_entry.id   AF-A0A4Q3L6D6-F1
#
_cell.length_a   1.000
_cell.length_b   1.000
_cell.length_c   1.000
_cell.angle_alpha   90.00
_cell.angle_beta   90.00
_cell.angle_gamma   90.00
#
_symmetry.space_group_name_H-M   'P 1'
#
loop_
_entity.id
_entity.type
_entity.pdbx_description
1 polymer ?
#
loop_
_entity_poly.entity_id
_entity_poly.type
_entity_poly.pdbx_seq_one_letter_code
_entity_poly.pdbx_strand_id
1 'polypeptide(L)'
;PEPLAFAARVQEGLRRALDGDAGYAGLLTKNPTHEGWYPTWGRAQPYELRDLATGLGDLLPRTLPKRATEATGLGRNVHLFDGLRTWAYRARYRYDDRLEWEQTVLAVALGINVEFAVPLPPSEVAATAQSVARWVWRKLSREGLVVVQTIRGRRRAAQPSAAEARAKGAVKGGQAAGRMSTPAQLEARRRNAAKATKAASLARKAKRTAILEGVL
;
A
#
# COMPACT_ATOMS: atom_id res chain seq x y z
N PRO A 1 -7.43 9.29 -7.63
CA PRO A 1 -6.14 9.28 -6.91
C PRO A 1 -6.37 9.26 -5.41
N GLU A 2 -5.64 8.42 -4.66
CA GLU A 2 -5.66 8.48 -3.21
C GLU A 2 -5.26 9.91 -2.76
N PRO A 3 -6.03 10.59 -1.88
CA PRO A 3 -5.77 12.00 -1.55
C PRO A 3 -4.34 12.27 -1.08
N LEU A 4 -3.76 11.34 -0.31
CA LEU A 4 -2.39 11.44 0.20
C LEU A 4 -1.35 11.40 -0.94
N ALA A 5 -1.54 10.50 -1.90
CA ALA A 5 -0.66 10.39 -3.06
C ALA A 5 -0.71 11.63 -3.95
N PHE A 6 -1.89 12.27 -4.05
CA PHE A 6 -2.01 13.55 -4.76
C PHE A 6 -1.28 14.68 -4.04
N ALA A 7 -1.40 14.77 -2.72
CA ALA A 7 -0.65 15.73 -1.90
C ALA A 7 0.87 15.55 -2.02
N ALA A 8 1.36 14.32 -1.93
CA ALA A 8 2.78 14.01 -2.09
C ALA A 8 3.32 14.45 -3.45
N ARG A 9 2.53 14.27 -4.53
CA ARG A 9 2.92 14.72 -5.87
C ARG A 9 3.02 16.23 -5.98
N VAL A 10 2.06 16.95 -5.37
CA VAL A 10 2.08 18.42 -5.32
C VAL A 10 3.28 18.91 -4.52
N GLN A 11 3.57 18.32 -3.36
CA GLN A 11 4.74 18.67 -2.56
C GLN A 11 6.05 18.46 -3.34
N GLU A 12 6.20 17.32 -4.01
CA GLU A 12 7.40 17.04 -4.83
C GLU A 12 7.52 18.00 -6.02
N GLY A 13 6.40 18.37 -6.64
CA GLY A 13 6.39 19.39 -7.69
C GLY A 13 6.84 20.76 -7.16
N LEU A 14 6.33 21.19 -6.01
CA LEU A 14 6.75 22.45 -5.36
C LEU A 14 8.23 22.43 -5.00
N ARG A 15 8.73 21.31 -4.48
CA ARG A 15 10.15 21.12 -4.19
C ARG A 15 10.99 21.33 -5.45
N ARG A 16 10.62 20.72 -6.58
CA ARG A 16 11.34 20.91 -7.85
C ARG A 16 11.26 22.33 -8.37
N ALA A 17 10.08 22.96 -8.28
CA ALA A 17 9.85 24.32 -8.78
C ALA A 17 10.68 25.38 -8.03
N LEU A 18 10.93 25.15 -6.74
CA LEU A 18 11.65 26.08 -5.87
C LEU A 18 13.10 25.64 -5.60
N ASP A 19 13.60 24.62 -6.29
CA ASP A 19 14.88 23.97 -6.02
C ASP A 19 15.08 23.63 -4.52
N GLY A 20 14.00 23.16 -3.91
CA GLY A 20 13.95 22.83 -2.50
C GLY A 20 14.79 21.60 -2.16
N ASP A 21 15.43 21.65 -0.99
CA ASP A 21 16.23 20.56 -0.45
C ASP A 21 15.39 19.27 -0.31
N ALA A 22 15.87 18.19 -0.93
CA ALA A 22 15.27 16.87 -0.85
C ALA A 22 15.45 16.20 0.53
N GLY A 23 16.46 16.62 1.30
CA GLY A 23 16.72 16.16 2.67
C GLY A 23 15.91 16.88 3.74
N TYR A 24 15.19 17.95 3.39
CA TYR A 24 14.46 18.74 4.37
C TYR A 24 13.33 17.95 5.04
N ALA A 25 13.46 17.74 6.35
CA ALA A 25 12.55 16.91 7.13
C ALA A 25 11.37 17.67 7.76
N GLY A 26 11.22 18.98 7.52
CA GLY A 26 10.13 19.78 8.10
C GLY A 26 10.33 20.20 9.57
N LEU A 27 11.53 20.00 10.13
CA LEU A 27 11.82 20.24 11.55
C LEU A 27 12.39 21.64 11.83
N LEU A 28 12.79 22.38 10.80
CA LEU A 28 13.37 23.71 10.94
C LEU A 28 12.41 24.76 10.37
N THR A 29 11.59 25.36 11.23
CA THR A 29 10.74 26.49 10.86
C THR A 29 11.19 27.74 11.63
N LYS A 30 11.38 28.85 10.92
CA LYS A 30 11.54 30.16 11.56
C LYS A 30 10.18 30.65 12.06
N ASN A 31 10.16 31.35 13.19
CA ASN A 31 8.95 32.04 13.63
C ASN A 31 8.74 33.30 12.76
N PRO A 32 7.71 33.35 11.89
CA PRO A 32 7.49 34.50 11.01
C PRO A 32 7.11 35.79 11.76
N THR A 33 6.70 35.72 13.03
CA THR A 33 6.32 36.91 13.82
C THR A 33 7.45 37.48 14.66
N HIS A 34 8.64 36.88 14.64
CA HIS A 34 9.75 37.34 15.46
C HIS A 34 10.40 38.61 14.86
N GLU A 35 10.66 39.62 15.70
CA GLU A 35 11.05 40.99 15.32
C GLU A 35 12.30 41.09 14.43
N GLY A 36 13.25 40.16 14.61
CA GLY A 36 14.47 40.08 13.80
C GLY A 36 14.28 39.54 12.37
N TRP A 37 13.06 39.21 11.94
CA TRP A 37 12.77 38.74 10.58
C TRP A 37 11.91 39.74 9.81
N TYR A 38 12.13 39.80 8.50
CA TYR A 38 11.31 40.58 7.58
C TYR A 38 10.49 39.62 6.70
N PRO A 39 9.36 39.08 7.19
CA PRO A 39 8.52 38.19 6.40
C PRO A 39 7.84 38.96 5.26
N THR A 40 7.83 38.38 4.06
CA THR A 40 6.94 38.81 2.98
C THR A 40 5.64 38.04 3.09
N TRP A 41 4.54 38.72 3.41
CA TRP A 41 3.22 38.12 3.49
C TRP A 41 2.60 38.02 2.10
N GLY A 42 2.21 36.81 1.70
CA GLY A 42 1.49 36.56 0.47
C GLY A 42 -0.02 36.75 0.61
N ARG A 43 -0.76 36.08 -0.28
CA ARG A 43 -2.22 36.00 -0.28
C ARG A 43 -2.76 35.54 1.09
N ALA A 44 -3.89 36.14 1.52
CA ALA A 44 -4.57 35.77 2.77
C ALA A 44 -5.29 34.42 2.73
N GLN A 45 -5.84 34.02 1.57
CA GLN A 45 -6.52 32.73 1.42
C GLN A 45 -5.54 31.60 1.08
N PRO A 46 -5.69 30.42 1.69
CA PRO A 46 -4.87 29.26 1.37
C PRO A 46 -5.11 28.79 -0.08
N TYR A 47 -4.11 28.15 -0.66
CA TYR A 47 -4.26 27.49 -1.95
C TYR A 47 -4.93 26.13 -1.78
N GLU A 48 -5.88 25.81 -2.66
CA GLU A 48 -6.33 24.44 -2.81
C GLU A 48 -5.24 23.61 -3.47
N LEU A 49 -5.20 22.31 -3.13
CA LEU A 49 -4.21 21.40 -3.71
C LEU A 49 -4.30 21.35 -5.26
N ARG A 50 -5.51 21.52 -5.81
CA ARG A 50 -5.70 21.57 -7.28
C ARG A 50 -5.11 22.83 -7.89
N ASP A 51 -5.13 23.95 -7.16
CA ASP A 51 -4.64 25.23 -7.66
C ASP A 51 -3.12 25.17 -7.79
N LEU A 52 -2.45 24.63 -6.77
CA LEU A 52 -1.01 24.36 -6.79
C LEU A 52 -0.65 23.38 -7.92
N ALA A 53 -1.41 22.29 -8.07
CA ALA A 53 -1.19 21.33 -9.15
C ALA A 53 -1.33 21.97 -10.54
N THR A 54 -2.27 22.90 -10.70
CA THR A 54 -2.47 23.63 -11.96
C THR A 54 -1.29 24.56 -12.24
N GLY A 55 -0.81 25.29 -11.22
CA GLY A 55 0.33 26.20 -11.35
C GLY A 55 1.66 25.48 -11.61
N LEU A 56 1.82 24.24 -11.13
CA LEU A 56 3.01 23.44 -11.35
C LEU A 56 3.16 22.93 -12.79
N GLY A 57 2.06 22.74 -13.52
CA GLY A 57 2.09 22.25 -14.91
C GLY A 57 2.95 20.99 -15.08
N ASP A 58 3.97 21.07 -15.93
CA ASP A 58 4.88 19.96 -16.25
C ASP A 58 5.81 19.55 -15.09
N LEU A 59 5.97 20.43 -14.08
CA LEU A 59 6.75 20.11 -12.88
C LEU A 59 6.00 19.15 -11.95
N LEU A 60 4.69 18.97 -12.13
CA LEU A 60 3.91 18.02 -11.37
C LEU A 60 4.25 16.58 -11.82
N PRO A 61 4.94 15.77 -11.00
CA PRO A 61 5.30 14.41 -11.38
C PRO A 61 4.04 13.59 -11.70
N ARG A 62 4.00 12.88 -12.84
CA ARG A 62 2.87 11.99 -13.19
C ARG A 62 2.73 10.83 -12.21
N THR A 63 3.87 10.29 -11.79
CA THR A 63 3.98 9.24 -10.78
C THR A 63 5.12 9.58 -9.85
N LEU A 64 4.96 9.20 -8.58
CA LEU A 64 6.08 9.16 -7.66
C LEU A 64 6.68 7.75 -7.73
N PRO A 65 8.01 7.61 -7.71
CA PRO A 65 8.63 6.31 -7.46
C PRO A 65 7.97 5.68 -6.23
N LYS A 66 7.67 4.37 -6.24
CA LYS A 66 7.12 3.68 -5.04
C LYS A 66 7.97 3.97 -3.79
N ARG A 67 9.29 3.96 -3.98
CA ARG A 67 10.26 4.37 -2.94
C ARG A 67 10.16 5.85 -2.57
N ALA A 68 9.82 6.78 -3.46
CA ALA A 68 9.61 8.18 -3.08
C ALA A 68 8.30 8.37 -2.31
N THR A 69 7.21 7.69 -2.70
CA THR A 69 5.94 7.75 -1.96
C THR A 69 6.07 7.16 -0.55
N GLU A 70 6.96 6.18 -0.36
CA GLU A 70 7.23 5.54 0.94
C GLU A 70 8.42 6.19 1.69
N ALA A 71 9.32 6.92 1.01
CA ALA A 71 10.58 7.43 1.58
C ALA A 71 10.80 8.95 1.53
N THR A 72 9.92 9.74 0.90
CA THR A 72 10.02 11.22 0.94
C THR A 72 8.89 11.85 1.74
N GLY A 73 9.24 12.41 2.89
CA GLY A 73 8.41 13.36 3.65
C GLY A 73 7.14 12.76 4.26
N LEU A 74 6.03 12.84 3.53
CA LEU A 74 4.67 12.53 3.97
C LEU A 74 4.43 11.01 4.00
N GLY A 75 3.90 10.52 5.12
CA GLY A 75 3.45 9.13 5.25
C GLY A 75 4.50 8.12 5.71
N ARG A 76 5.76 8.51 5.93
CA ARG A 76 6.80 7.62 6.50
C ARG A 76 6.41 7.05 7.86
N ASN A 77 5.88 7.90 8.74
CA ASN A 77 5.38 7.48 10.05
C ASN A 77 4.22 6.48 9.91
N VAL A 78 3.29 6.74 8.98
CA VAL A 78 2.15 5.86 8.69
C VAL A 78 2.62 4.53 8.13
N HIS A 79 3.57 4.54 7.18
CA HIS A 79 4.16 3.34 6.61
C HIS A 79 4.87 2.50 7.68
N LEU A 80 5.70 3.13 8.52
CA LEU A 80 6.35 2.48 9.66
C LEU A 80 5.29 1.84 10.58
N PHE A 81 4.25 2.59 10.95
CA PHE A 81 3.18 2.13 11.81
C PHE A 81 2.40 0.95 11.20
N ASP A 82 2.02 1.04 9.92
CA ASP A 82 1.24 0.02 9.21
C ASP A 82 2.02 -1.28 9.01
N GLY A 83 3.29 -1.17 8.63
CA GLY A 83 4.21 -2.30 8.54
C GLY A 83 4.40 -2.96 9.91
N LEU A 84 4.71 -2.16 10.93
CA LEU A 84 5.00 -2.64 12.27
C LEU A 84 3.80 -3.31 12.92
N ARG A 85 2.60 -2.69 12.88
CA ARG A 85 1.40 -3.25 13.51
C ARG A 85 0.98 -4.57 12.86
N THR A 86 1.12 -4.67 11.54
CA THR A 86 0.71 -5.87 10.78
C THR A 86 1.60 -7.05 11.14
N TRP A 87 2.90 -6.81 11.27
CA TRP A 87 3.83 -7.80 11.82
C TRP A 87 3.50 -8.12 13.29
N ALA A 88 3.31 -7.10 14.13
CA ALA A 88 3.11 -7.24 15.58
C ALA A 88 1.87 -8.09 15.93
N TYR A 89 0.76 -7.93 15.20
CA TYR A 89 -0.44 -8.73 15.41
C TYR A 89 -0.21 -10.23 15.24
N ARG A 90 0.73 -10.62 14.38
CA ARG A 90 1.09 -12.02 14.14
C ARG A 90 2.14 -12.51 15.12
N ALA A 91 3.10 -11.64 15.47
CA ALA A 91 4.23 -11.97 16.32
C ALA A 91 3.87 -12.04 17.82
N ARG A 92 2.87 -11.29 18.28
CA ARG A 92 2.50 -11.15 19.71
C ARG A 92 2.41 -12.46 20.48
N TYR A 93 1.90 -13.53 19.87
CA TYR A 93 1.66 -14.81 20.54
C TYR A 93 2.93 -15.67 20.73
N ARG A 94 4.09 -15.18 20.29
CA ARG A 94 5.40 -15.81 20.47
C ARG A 94 6.16 -15.30 21.70
N TYR A 95 5.63 -14.27 22.36
CA TYR A 95 6.30 -13.59 23.48
C TYR A 95 5.43 -13.69 24.72
N ASP A 96 6.05 -14.10 25.83
CA ASP A 96 5.41 -14.16 27.14
C ASP A 96 6.01 -13.13 28.12
N ASP A 97 7.23 -12.63 27.85
CA ASP A 97 7.84 -11.51 28.57
C ASP A 97 7.56 -10.15 27.90
N ARG A 98 7.27 -9.14 28.71
CA ARG A 98 6.92 -7.80 28.22
C ARG A 98 8.15 -7.01 27.78
N LEU A 99 9.26 -7.14 28.49
CA LEU A 99 10.47 -6.40 28.18
C LEU A 99 11.06 -6.88 26.85
N GLU A 100 11.16 -8.19 26.68
CA GLU A 100 11.56 -8.84 25.43
C GLU A 100 10.65 -8.42 24.27
N TRP A 101 9.33 -8.36 24.50
CA TRP A 101 8.37 -7.88 23.50
C TRP A 101 8.65 -6.44 23.06
N GLU A 102 8.78 -5.51 24.01
CA GLU A 102 9.00 -4.09 23.71
C GLU A 102 10.34 -3.88 22.98
N GLN A 103 11.40 -4.59 23.38
CA GLN A 103 12.71 -4.57 22.70
C GLN A 103 12.63 -5.12 21.27
N THR A 104 11.93 -6.24 21.08
CA THR A 104 11.76 -6.85 19.76
C THR A 104 10.98 -5.91 18.83
N VAL A 105 9.87 -5.33 19.30
CA VAL A 105 9.08 -4.39 18.49
C VAL A 105 9.93 -3.19 18.06
N LEU A 106 10.78 -2.66 18.96
CA LEU A 106 11.71 -1.59 18.62
C LEU A 106 12.73 -2.03 17.56
N ALA A 107 13.32 -3.22 17.71
CA ALA A 107 14.28 -3.75 16.72
C ALA A 107 13.65 -3.91 15.33
N VAL A 108 12.39 -4.39 15.25
CA VAL A 108 11.65 -4.48 13.99
C VAL A 108 11.34 -3.10 13.42
N ALA A 109 10.94 -2.14 14.25
CA ALA A 109 10.68 -0.78 13.82
C ALA A 109 11.94 -0.12 13.23
N LEU A 110 13.10 -0.34 13.86
CA LEU A 110 14.39 0.11 13.35
C LEU A 110 14.73 -0.56 12.02
N GLY A 111 14.45 -1.86 11.87
CA GLY A 111 14.64 -2.58 10.61
C GLY A 111 13.84 -1.98 9.45
N ILE A 112 12.55 -1.67 9.69
CA ILE A 112 11.71 -0.98 8.69
C ILE A 112 12.26 0.42 8.38
N ASN A 113 12.74 1.15 9.39
CA ASN A 113 13.25 2.51 9.21
C ASN A 113 14.50 2.58 8.32
N VAL A 114 15.32 1.52 8.29
CA VAL A 114 16.51 1.42 7.42
C VAL A 114 16.13 1.31 5.94
N GLU A 115 14.91 0.86 5.62
CA GLU A 115 14.44 0.76 4.24
C GLU A 115 14.08 2.13 3.64
N PHE A 116 13.91 3.17 4.47
CA PHE A 116 13.66 4.52 3.99
C PHE A 116 14.92 5.16 3.42
N ALA A 117 14.78 5.81 2.27
CA ALA A 117 15.84 6.63 1.66
C ALA A 117 16.35 7.73 2.61
N VAL A 118 15.45 8.33 3.40
CA VAL A 118 15.80 9.23 4.51
C VAL A 118 15.13 8.68 5.78
N PRO A 119 15.90 8.01 6.67
CA PRO A 119 15.38 7.43 7.90
C PRO A 119 14.67 8.45 8.79
N LEU A 120 13.66 8.01 9.55
CA LEU A 120 13.06 8.80 10.61
C LEU A 120 14.02 8.96 11.79
N PRO A 121 13.92 10.05 12.57
CA PRO A 121 14.68 10.23 13.80
C PRO A 121 14.45 9.06 14.77
N PRO A 122 15.48 8.61 15.51
CA PRO A 122 15.35 7.49 16.46
C PRO A 122 14.24 7.68 17.50
N SER A 123 14.00 8.91 17.95
CA SER A 123 12.94 9.26 18.89
C SER A 123 11.54 9.01 18.31
N GLU A 124 11.33 9.31 17.03
CA GLU A 124 10.07 9.10 16.34
C GLU A 124 9.80 7.60 16.14
N VAL A 125 10.82 6.85 15.73
CA VAL A 125 10.74 5.38 15.60
C VAL A 125 10.42 4.75 16.95
N ALA A 126 11.10 5.16 18.02
CA ALA A 126 10.88 4.65 19.36
C ALA A 126 9.46 4.96 19.86
N ALA A 127 8.93 6.17 19.61
CA ALA A 127 7.57 6.53 19.96
C ALA A 127 6.53 5.65 19.23
N THR A 128 6.71 5.44 17.93
CA THR A 128 5.83 4.56 17.13
C THR A 128 5.91 3.11 17.65
N ALA A 129 7.12 2.60 17.90
CA ALA A 129 7.33 1.26 18.44
C ALA A 129 6.65 1.06 19.80
N GLN A 130 6.83 1.99 20.73
CA GLN A 130 6.18 1.95 22.04
C GLN A 130 4.65 2.06 21.96
N SER A 131 4.11 2.85 21.02
CA SER A 131 2.67 2.94 20.80
C SER A 131 2.09 1.58 20.37
N VAL A 132 2.69 0.96 19.36
CA VAL A 132 2.28 -0.35 18.85
C VAL A 132 2.47 -1.42 19.94
N ALA A 133 3.65 -1.49 20.56
CA ALA A 133 3.97 -2.49 21.56
C ALA A 133 2.98 -2.49 22.72
N ARG A 134 2.70 -1.30 23.30
CA ARG A 134 1.76 -1.15 24.43
C ARG A 134 0.33 -1.50 24.04
N TRP A 135 -0.13 -1.03 22.87
CA TRP A 135 -1.49 -1.31 22.43
C TRP A 135 -1.70 -2.80 22.20
N VAL A 136 -0.77 -3.45 21.47
CA VAL A 136 -0.84 -4.87 21.14
C VAL A 136 -0.73 -5.72 22.40
N TRP A 137 0.18 -5.40 23.33
CA TRP A 137 0.32 -6.13 24.59
C TRP A 137 -0.97 -6.12 25.41
N ARG A 138 -1.63 -4.96 25.48
CA ARG A 138 -2.87 -4.77 26.25
C ARG A 138 -4.10 -5.38 25.57
N LYS A 139 -4.14 -5.42 24.24
CA LYS A 139 -5.36 -5.80 23.49
C LYS A 139 -5.37 -7.22 22.95
N LEU A 140 -4.21 -7.80 22.66
CA LEU A 140 -4.12 -9.16 22.13
C LEU A 140 -3.66 -10.10 23.24
N SER A 141 -4.55 -11.00 23.62
CA SER A 141 -4.28 -12.12 24.53
C SER A 141 -4.53 -13.46 23.84
N ARG A 142 -3.97 -14.56 24.37
CA ARG A 142 -4.18 -15.92 23.81
C ARG A 142 -5.66 -16.32 23.88
N GLU A 143 -6.33 -15.98 24.97
CA GLU A 143 -7.76 -16.23 25.17
C GLU A 143 -8.59 -15.49 24.12
N GLY A 144 -8.28 -14.21 23.88
CA GLY A 144 -8.92 -13.41 22.83
C GLY A 144 -8.70 -13.99 21.43
N LEU A 145 -7.52 -14.55 21.15
CA LEU A 145 -7.24 -15.21 19.87
C LEU A 145 -8.13 -16.44 19.67
N VAL A 146 -8.25 -17.29 20.70
CA VAL A 146 -9.12 -18.48 20.65
C VAL A 146 -10.53 -18.05 20.31
N VAL A 147 -11.10 -17.08 21.04
CA VAL A 147 -12.46 -16.57 20.78
C VAL A 147 -12.63 -16.11 19.33
N VAL A 148 -11.70 -15.30 18.81
CA VAL A 148 -11.74 -14.82 17.42
C VAL A 148 -11.63 -15.97 16.42
N GLN A 149 -10.79 -16.97 16.68
CA GLN A 149 -10.65 -18.15 15.83
C GLN A 149 -11.92 -19.00 15.83
N THR A 150 -12.56 -19.21 16.98
CA THR A 150 -13.82 -19.97 17.08
C THR A 150 -14.94 -19.27 16.32
N ILE A 151 -15.09 -17.96 16.47
CA ILE A 151 -16.08 -17.16 15.72
C ILE A 151 -15.82 -17.26 14.21
N ARG A 152 -14.56 -17.14 13.78
CA ARG A 152 -14.17 -17.27 12.36
C ARG A 152 -14.42 -18.68 11.82
N GLY A 153 -14.13 -19.71 12.61
CA GLY A 153 -14.39 -21.11 12.27
C GLY A 153 -15.88 -21.36 12.06
N ARG A 154 -16.73 -20.90 13.00
CA ARG A 154 -18.19 -20.96 12.88
C ARG A 154 -18.70 -20.23 11.64
N ARG A 155 -18.19 -19.03 11.37
CA ARG A 155 -18.56 -18.26 10.16
C ARG A 155 -18.16 -18.96 8.88
N ARG A 156 -17.00 -19.63 8.84
CA ARG A 156 -16.57 -20.44 7.69
C ARG A 156 -17.44 -21.68 7.53
N ALA A 157 -17.79 -22.36 8.61
CA ALA A 157 -18.67 -23.52 8.58
C ALA A 157 -20.10 -23.16 8.14
N ALA A 158 -20.57 -21.95 8.47
CA ALA A 158 -21.87 -21.44 8.04
C ALA A 158 -21.88 -20.92 6.59
N GLN A 159 -20.72 -20.79 5.94
CA GLN A 159 -20.68 -20.43 4.51
C GLN A 159 -20.96 -21.68 3.67
N PRO A 160 -21.85 -21.58 2.66
CA PRO A 160 -22.09 -22.69 1.75
C PRO A 160 -20.77 -23.08 1.08
N SER A 161 -20.56 -24.37 0.89
CA SER A 161 -19.37 -24.87 0.22
C SER A 161 -19.27 -24.25 -1.19
N ALA A 162 -18.05 -24.17 -1.75
CA ALA A 162 -17.86 -23.69 -3.11
C ALA A 162 -18.74 -24.45 -4.14
N ALA A 163 -19.06 -25.72 -3.86
CA ALA A 163 -19.99 -26.52 -4.67
C ALA A 163 -21.45 -26.05 -4.52
N GLU A 164 -21.91 -25.78 -3.30
CA GLU A 164 -23.27 -25.29 -3.02
C GLU A 164 -23.48 -23.84 -3.50
N ALA A 165 -22.47 -22.99 -3.38
CA ALA A 165 -22.49 -21.63 -3.91
C ALA A 165 -22.53 -21.65 -5.46
N ARG A 166 -21.81 -22.58 -6.11
CA ARG A 166 -21.88 -22.81 -7.56
C ARG A 166 -23.25 -23.36 -7.99
N ALA A 167 -23.83 -24.30 -7.26
CA ALA A 167 -25.16 -24.84 -7.53
C ALA A 167 -26.25 -23.76 -7.41
N LYS A 168 -26.20 -22.93 -6.36
CA LYS A 168 -27.12 -21.79 -6.18
C LYS A 168 -26.91 -20.69 -7.22
N GLY A 169 -25.67 -20.46 -7.68
CA GLY A 169 -25.35 -19.55 -8.79
C GLY A 169 -25.83 -20.05 -10.16
N ALA A 170 -25.75 -21.35 -10.42
CA ALA A 170 -26.23 -21.98 -11.65
C ALA A 170 -27.76 -21.89 -11.80
N VAL A 171 -28.51 -22.05 -10.70
CA VAL A 171 -29.98 -21.90 -10.70
C VAL A 171 -30.41 -20.47 -11.06
N LYS A 172 -29.67 -19.44 -10.62
CA LYS A 172 -29.94 -18.04 -11.03
C LYS A 172 -29.48 -17.73 -12.45
N GLY A 173 -28.45 -18.39 -12.97
CA GLY A 173 -27.96 -18.22 -14.34
C GLY A 173 -28.84 -18.88 -15.41
N GLY A 174 -29.55 -19.96 -15.06
CA GLY A 174 -30.42 -20.70 -15.99
C GLY A 174 -31.64 -19.91 -16.48
N GLN A 175 -32.13 -18.94 -15.69
CA GLN A 175 -33.29 -18.11 -16.06
C GLN A 175 -32.95 -17.00 -17.07
N ALA A 176 -31.67 -16.71 -17.32
CA ALA A 176 -31.22 -15.71 -18.29
C ALA A 176 -30.73 -16.30 -19.63
N ALA A 177 -30.72 -17.63 -19.78
CA ALA A 177 -30.13 -18.32 -20.94
C ALA A 177 -31.11 -18.50 -22.14
N GLY A 178 -32.08 -17.61 -22.30
CA GLY A 178 -33.06 -17.62 -23.39
C GLY A 178 -32.65 -16.87 -24.66
N ARG A 179 -31.39 -16.44 -24.81
CA ARG A 179 -30.90 -15.80 -26.06
C ARG A 179 -29.99 -16.76 -26.80
N MET A 180 -30.49 -17.35 -27.89
CA MET A 180 -29.68 -18.12 -28.82
C MET A 180 -28.51 -17.25 -29.30
N SER A 181 -27.28 -17.73 -29.12
CA SER A 181 -26.08 -17.03 -29.61
C SER A 181 -26.12 -16.99 -31.14
N THR A 182 -25.93 -15.81 -31.73
CA THR A 182 -25.95 -15.68 -33.19
C THR A 182 -24.77 -16.43 -33.83
N PRO A 183 -24.87 -16.90 -35.08
CA PRO A 183 -23.77 -17.58 -35.77
C PRO A 183 -22.45 -16.81 -35.75
N ALA A 184 -22.51 -15.47 -35.84
CA ALA A 184 -21.35 -14.58 -35.74
C ALA A 184 -20.65 -14.64 -34.36
N GLN A 185 -21.41 -14.77 -33.27
CA GLN A 185 -20.85 -14.87 -31.92
C GLN A 185 -20.15 -16.23 -31.69
N LEU A 186 -20.67 -17.30 -32.28
CA LEU A 186 -20.04 -18.63 -32.27
C LEU A 186 -18.74 -18.61 -33.06
N GLU A 187 -18.72 -17.96 -34.22
CA GLU A 187 -17.52 -17.87 -35.06
C GLU A 187 -16.42 -17.01 -34.41
N ALA A 188 -16.79 -15.88 -33.80
CA ALA A 188 -15.87 -15.04 -33.04
C ALA A 188 -15.22 -15.81 -31.87
N ARG A 189 -16.00 -16.64 -31.17
CA ARG A 189 -15.49 -17.52 -30.11
C ARG A 189 -14.52 -18.57 -30.64
N ARG A 190 -14.82 -19.20 -31.77
CA ARG A 190 -13.90 -20.16 -32.43
C ARG A 190 -12.59 -19.50 -32.83
N ARG A 191 -12.64 -18.30 -33.42
CA ARG A 191 -11.44 -17.52 -33.79
C ARG A 191 -10.61 -17.15 -32.55
N ASN A 192 -11.25 -16.74 -31.47
CA ASN A 192 -10.54 -16.39 -30.23
C ASN A 192 -9.89 -17.61 -29.56
N ALA A 193 -10.55 -18.77 -29.57
CA ALA A 193 -9.98 -20.03 -29.09
C ALA A 193 -8.78 -20.49 -29.96
N ALA A 194 -8.87 -20.33 -31.28
CA ALA A 194 -7.76 -20.61 -32.20
C ALA A 194 -6.57 -19.66 -31.99
N LYS A 195 -6.82 -18.38 -31.71
CA LYS A 195 -5.75 -17.41 -31.36
C LYS A 195 -5.07 -17.77 -30.04
N ALA A 196 -5.82 -18.17 -29.02
CA ALA A 196 -5.28 -18.55 -27.71
C ALA A 196 -4.41 -19.81 -27.79
N THR A 197 -4.84 -20.83 -28.53
CA THR A 197 -4.07 -22.07 -28.76
C THR A 197 -2.79 -21.79 -29.54
N LYS A 198 -2.84 -20.95 -30.58
CA LYS A 198 -1.65 -20.52 -31.33
C LYS A 198 -0.66 -19.76 -30.46
N ALA A 199 -1.14 -18.82 -29.62
CA ALA A 199 -0.29 -18.08 -28.68
C ALA A 199 0.40 -19.01 -27.66
N ALA A 200 -0.32 -20.00 -27.12
CA ALA A 200 0.25 -20.98 -26.21
C ALA A 200 1.32 -21.85 -26.89
N SER A 201 1.13 -22.22 -28.17
CA SER A 201 2.13 -22.99 -28.93
C SER A 201 3.41 -22.18 -29.21
N LEU A 202 3.28 -20.88 -29.52
CA LEU A 202 4.39 -19.95 -29.72
C LEU A 202 5.19 -19.74 -28.44
N ALA A 203 4.50 -19.57 -27.31
CA ALA A 203 5.15 -19.44 -26.00
C ALA A 203 5.94 -20.71 -25.63
N ARG A 204 5.40 -21.90 -25.91
CA ARG A 204 6.13 -23.18 -25.71
C ARG A 204 7.35 -23.30 -26.61
N LYS A 205 7.24 -22.89 -27.88
CA LYS A 205 8.37 -22.88 -28.83
C LYS A 205 9.47 -21.93 -28.38
N ALA A 206 9.12 -20.68 -28.03
CA ALA A 206 10.07 -19.68 -27.55
C ALA A 206 10.79 -20.13 -26.28
N LYS A 207 10.08 -20.75 -25.33
CA LYS A 207 10.69 -21.31 -24.11
C LYS A 207 11.67 -22.44 -24.43
N ARG A 208 11.36 -23.30 -25.40
CA ARG A 208 12.25 -24.39 -25.84
C ARG A 208 13.50 -23.86 -26.55
N THR A 209 13.38 -22.82 -27.37
CA THR A 209 14.53 -22.18 -28.03
C THR A 209 15.46 -21.53 -27.03
N ALA A 210 14.91 -20.80 -26.05
CA ALA A 210 15.70 -20.14 -25.01
C ALA A 210 16.50 -21.13 -24.12
N ILE A 211 15.96 -22.32 -23.86
CA ILE A 211 16.67 -23.40 -23.15
C ILE A 211 17.81 -23.98 -23.99
N LEU A 212 17.63 -24.10 -25.31
CA LEU A 212 18.67 -24.63 -26.22
C LEU A 212 19.81 -23.63 -26.49
N GLU A 213 19.51 -22.33 -26.44
CA GLU A 213 20.49 -21.25 -26.64
C GLU A 213 21.21 -20.83 -25.34
N GLY A 214 20.91 -21.45 -24.20
CA GLY A 214 21.56 -21.18 -22.91
C GLY A 214 21.24 -19.79 -22.33
N VAL A 215 20.15 -19.17 -22.76
CA VAL A 215 19.71 -17.83 -22.33
C VAL A 215 18.78 -17.88 -21.11
N LEU A 216 18.36 -19.08 -20.68
CA LEU A 216 17.57 -19.35 -19.48
C LEU A 216 18.07 -20.58 -18.72
#